data_AF-A0A0G2HAK5-F1
#
_entry.id   AF-A0A0G2HAK5-F1
#
_cell.length_a   1.000
_cell.length_b   1.000
_cell.length_c   1.000
_cell.angle_alpha   90.00
_cell.angle_beta   90.00
_cell.angle_gamma   90.00
#
_symmetry.space_group_name_H-M   'P 1'
#
loop_
_entity.id
_entity.type
_entity.pdbx_description
1 polymer ?
#
loop_
_entity_poly.entity_id
_entity_poly.type
_entity_poly.pdbx_seq_one_letter_code
_entity_poly.pdbx_strand_id
1 'polypeptide(L)'
;MRKPNAPSLHPLTTFGEENRVNPLRTGEGWRKLKDIGISAGIVAHGYGHSGPGQSGTTWNKRVVQFATIHLWAGSAALTTCPAAMTDGAAVLLGRHLSDPEGDQPGRSNVLQGAYRRLISFDPTEAWTSGQWMTERTGGSDVSQTESRASRLDENGLTADFTAFNSDEDGVGMPLGPWRVDGFKWFSSATDADMVVLLARTSKGISTFYAPMRRKCGSQIVLNGVRMVRLKEKLGTKGLPTAEVEIKGMRAWLIGEEGRGVKEISAVLNSTRLWTASGAVGYWTRGLAVARAYSRVRIVKGALLTENKQHVAWMAQETIEYRASAHLIFLGAALQGVGEQISTTTTAGTKARSFLPSRKSEADLLLRVLTPVMKAQCSLAAVDGLRACMEALGGVGYCENNFDGGVMNVARLFRDANVNCIWEGTTSVMAEDLVRALKGREGPAAQQALDGLIKKMLQSSHGFQDETLIISEAWTTFNNDIATANVEELQYRGREILRKLECVLCGCLLMFDATQDSDEVAAAIAKRWIATTLGQGTRNIGGRWKDEIAMDRAIFLSTTLQRAHL
;
A
#
# COMPACT_ATOMS: atom_id res chain seq x y z
N MET A 1 -2.15 7.15 -34.02
CA MET A 1 -1.71 7.09 -32.60
C MET A 1 -2.53 6.03 -31.87
N ARG A 2 -1.95 4.91 -31.46
CA ARG A 2 -2.69 3.92 -30.65
C ARG A 2 -2.85 4.49 -29.23
N LYS A 3 -4.06 4.90 -28.86
CA LYS A 3 -4.38 5.23 -27.46
C LYS A 3 -4.09 4.00 -26.59
N PRO A 4 -3.61 4.16 -25.35
CA PRO A 4 -3.53 3.05 -24.41
C PRO A 4 -4.90 2.36 -24.28
N ASN A 5 -4.93 1.03 -24.32
CA ASN A 5 -6.17 0.24 -24.23
C ASN A 5 -6.74 0.28 -22.79
N ALA A 6 -7.41 1.37 -22.47
CA ALA A 6 -8.15 1.53 -21.22
C ALA A 6 -9.31 0.52 -21.13
N PRO A 7 -9.75 0.15 -19.91
CA PRO A 7 -10.94 -0.67 -19.74
C PRO A 7 -12.18 0.02 -20.33
N SER A 8 -13.09 -0.77 -20.88
CA SER A 8 -14.36 -0.27 -21.43
C SER A 8 -15.55 -1.03 -20.86
N LEU A 9 -16.68 -0.33 -20.73
CA LEU A 9 -17.92 -0.87 -20.20
C LEU A 9 -18.97 -0.98 -21.32
N HIS A 10 -19.60 -2.15 -21.39
CA HIS A 10 -20.62 -2.54 -22.37
C HIS A 10 -21.84 -3.05 -21.59
N PRO A 11 -22.63 -2.13 -20.99
CA PRO A 11 -23.66 -2.51 -20.02
C PRO A 11 -24.86 -3.20 -20.66
N LEU A 12 -25.02 -3.08 -21.98
CA LEU A 12 -26.09 -3.70 -22.76
C LEU A 12 -25.53 -4.65 -23.81
N THR A 13 -26.30 -5.67 -24.16
CA THR A 13 -26.05 -6.54 -25.33
C THR A 13 -26.47 -5.83 -26.62
N THR A 14 -26.18 -6.43 -27.77
CA THR A 14 -26.63 -5.94 -29.08
C THR A 14 -28.16 -5.79 -29.18
N PHE A 15 -28.92 -6.55 -28.38
CA PHE A 15 -30.38 -6.51 -28.36
C PHE A 15 -30.96 -5.59 -27.28
N GLY A 16 -30.11 -4.81 -26.58
CA GLY A 16 -30.56 -3.85 -25.57
C GLY A 16 -30.85 -4.45 -24.19
N GLU A 17 -30.58 -5.73 -23.98
CA GLU A 17 -30.70 -6.40 -22.68
C GLU A 17 -29.48 -6.07 -21.80
N GLU A 18 -29.66 -6.13 -20.48
CA GLU A 18 -28.55 -5.97 -19.54
C GLU A 18 -27.47 -7.05 -19.75
N ASN A 19 -26.23 -6.62 -19.98
CA ASN A 19 -25.10 -7.53 -20.14
C ASN A 19 -24.60 -8.01 -18.77
N ARG A 20 -25.22 -9.09 -18.28
CA ARG A 20 -24.90 -9.71 -16.98
C ARG A 20 -23.69 -10.64 -17.01
N VAL A 21 -23.22 -11.02 -18.20
CA VAL A 21 -22.16 -12.01 -18.39
C VAL A 21 -20.80 -11.34 -18.42
N ASN A 22 -20.60 -10.36 -19.30
CA ASN A 22 -19.29 -9.72 -19.47
C ASN A 22 -19.41 -8.25 -19.88
N PRO A 23 -19.87 -7.36 -18.98
CA PRO A 23 -19.99 -5.94 -19.28
C PRO A 23 -18.65 -5.24 -19.31
N LEU A 24 -17.64 -5.73 -18.59
CA LEU A 24 -16.32 -5.09 -18.49
C LEU A 24 -15.31 -5.76 -19.42
N ARG A 25 -14.67 -4.98 -20.29
CA ARG A 25 -13.58 -5.46 -21.14
C ARG A 25 -12.28 -4.78 -20.76
N THR A 26 -11.29 -5.58 -20.36
CA THR A 26 -9.92 -5.14 -20.07
C THR A 26 -8.98 -5.48 -21.23
N GLY A 27 -7.86 -4.76 -21.34
CA GLY A 27 -6.83 -5.07 -22.33
C GLY A 27 -6.07 -6.36 -22.03
N GLU A 28 -5.49 -6.99 -23.05
CA GLU A 28 -4.63 -8.18 -22.86
C GLU A 28 -3.43 -7.89 -21.96
N GLY A 29 -2.77 -6.73 -22.15
CA GLY A 29 -1.65 -6.32 -21.31
C GLY A 29 -2.02 -6.22 -19.82
N TRP A 30 -3.23 -5.77 -19.49
CA TRP A 30 -3.71 -5.76 -18.09
C TRP A 30 -3.80 -7.18 -17.52
N ARG A 31 -4.40 -8.12 -18.27
CA ARG A 31 -4.50 -9.53 -17.84
C ARG A 31 -3.12 -10.17 -17.69
N LYS A 32 -2.23 -10.01 -18.67
CA LYS A 32 -0.86 -10.55 -18.60
C LYS A 32 -0.02 -9.94 -17.48
N LEU A 33 -0.18 -8.66 -17.18
CA LEU A 33 0.49 -8.03 -16.03
C LEU A 33 -0.03 -8.59 -14.69
N LYS A 34 -1.30 -9.01 -14.59
CA LYS A 34 -1.79 -9.75 -13.42
C LYS A 34 -1.13 -11.14 -13.34
N ASP A 35 -1.11 -11.89 -14.45
CA ASP A 35 -0.49 -13.23 -14.51
C ASP A 35 0.99 -13.19 -14.10
N ILE A 36 1.75 -12.21 -14.62
CA ILE A 36 3.15 -11.99 -14.25
C ILE A 36 3.28 -11.69 -12.76
N GLY A 37 2.45 -10.80 -12.23
CA GLY A 37 2.47 -10.44 -10.81
C GLY A 37 2.13 -11.60 -9.88
N ILE A 38 1.15 -12.42 -10.25
CA ILE A 38 0.77 -13.64 -9.53
C ILE A 38 1.93 -14.65 -9.55
N SER A 39 2.48 -14.95 -10.72
CA SER A 39 3.60 -15.89 -10.88
C SER A 39 4.85 -15.42 -10.12
N ALA A 40 5.09 -14.11 -10.09
CA ALA A 40 6.18 -13.50 -9.34
C ALA A 40 5.92 -13.43 -7.82
N GLY A 41 4.77 -13.92 -7.34
CA GLY A 41 4.49 -14.02 -5.92
C GLY A 41 4.19 -12.69 -5.22
N ILE A 42 3.71 -11.67 -5.94
CA ILE A 42 3.49 -10.32 -5.37
C ILE A 42 2.61 -10.34 -4.12
N VAL A 43 1.62 -11.24 -4.05
CA VAL A 43 0.83 -11.52 -2.83
C VAL A 43 1.38 -12.74 -2.10
N ALA A 44 1.56 -13.84 -2.84
CA ALA A 44 1.85 -15.15 -2.27
C ALA A 44 3.15 -15.22 -1.46
N HIS A 45 4.16 -14.38 -1.76
CA HIS A 45 5.39 -14.29 -0.96
C HIS A 45 5.12 -13.94 0.51
N GLY A 46 4.09 -13.15 0.81
CA GLY A 46 3.72 -12.78 2.19
C GLY A 46 3.28 -13.98 3.04
N TYR A 47 2.78 -15.04 2.40
CA TYR A 47 2.21 -16.22 3.06
C TYR A 47 3.15 -17.44 3.00
N GLY A 48 4.05 -17.47 2.01
CA GLY A 48 5.04 -18.54 1.81
C GLY A 48 4.49 -19.73 1.01
N HIS A 49 5.39 -20.61 0.56
CA HIS A 49 5.03 -21.90 -0.01
C HIS A 49 4.78 -22.89 1.13
N SER A 50 3.52 -23.18 1.44
CA SER A 50 3.17 -24.32 2.28
C SER A 50 2.68 -25.45 1.39
N GLY A 51 3.61 -26.22 0.83
CA GLY A 51 3.31 -27.63 0.61
C GLY A 51 3.08 -28.30 1.97
N PRO A 52 2.29 -29.39 2.05
CA PRO A 52 2.12 -30.11 3.32
C PRO A 52 3.48 -30.51 3.89
N GLY A 53 3.86 -29.99 5.07
CA GLY A 53 5.08 -30.39 5.80
C GLY A 53 6.27 -29.42 5.83
N GLN A 54 6.22 -28.23 5.21
CA GLN A 54 7.31 -27.24 5.35
C GLN A 54 7.06 -26.27 6.53
N SER A 55 7.68 -26.54 7.67
CA SER A 55 7.68 -25.66 8.84
C SER A 55 8.68 -24.51 8.69
N GLY A 56 8.17 -23.27 8.55
CA GLY A 56 8.87 -22.02 8.88
C GLY A 56 9.98 -21.56 7.91
N THR A 57 9.82 -20.37 7.30
CA THR A 57 10.93 -19.68 6.64
C THR A 57 11.84 -19.03 7.69
N THR A 58 13.15 -19.05 7.48
CA THR A 58 14.14 -18.37 8.36
C THR A 58 14.29 -16.87 8.08
N TRP A 59 13.60 -16.36 7.05
CA TRP A 59 13.59 -14.95 6.69
C TRP A 59 12.20 -14.33 6.83
N ASN A 60 12.17 -13.00 6.85
CA ASN A 60 10.95 -12.21 6.87
C ASN A 60 10.28 -12.19 5.48
N LYS A 61 9.12 -12.84 5.37
CA LYS A 61 8.37 -13.00 4.12
C LYS A 61 7.82 -11.67 3.60
N ARG A 62 7.38 -10.80 4.50
CA ARG A 62 6.86 -9.48 4.15
C ARG A 62 7.95 -8.58 3.58
N VAL A 63 9.18 -8.64 4.08
CA VAL A 63 10.30 -7.92 3.46
C VAL A 63 10.52 -8.36 2.00
N VAL A 64 10.48 -9.67 1.71
CA VAL A 64 10.62 -10.21 0.34
C VAL A 64 9.45 -9.76 -0.55
N GLN A 65 8.23 -9.84 -0.03
CA GLN A 65 7.03 -9.40 -0.73
C GLN A 65 7.11 -7.90 -1.10
N PHE A 66 7.42 -7.04 -0.13
CA PHE A 66 7.53 -5.60 -0.33
C PHE A 66 8.72 -5.20 -1.21
N ALA A 67 9.83 -5.95 -1.18
CA ALA A 67 10.92 -5.78 -2.14
C ALA A 67 10.47 -6.10 -3.58
N THR A 68 9.67 -7.16 -3.75
CA THR A 68 9.10 -7.53 -5.05
C THR A 68 8.15 -6.45 -5.57
N ILE A 69 7.28 -5.93 -4.68
CA ILE A 69 6.37 -4.81 -5.00
C ILE A 69 7.16 -3.55 -5.40
N HIS A 70 8.22 -3.23 -4.67
CA HIS A 70 9.06 -2.06 -4.93
C HIS A 70 9.69 -2.08 -6.34
N LEU A 71 10.10 -3.26 -6.81
CA LEU A 71 10.59 -3.46 -8.18
C LEU A 71 9.46 -3.42 -9.22
N TRP A 72 8.30 -3.97 -8.88
CA TRP A 72 7.19 -4.14 -9.81
C TRP A 72 6.37 -2.87 -10.03
N ALA A 73 6.10 -2.08 -8.98
CA ALA A 73 5.11 -1.01 -8.97
C ALA A 73 5.25 -0.07 -10.18
N GLY A 74 6.47 0.44 -10.45
CA GLY A 74 6.76 1.31 -11.58
C GLY A 74 6.36 0.76 -12.96
N SER A 75 6.24 -0.55 -13.12
CA SER A 75 5.99 -1.24 -14.40
C SER A 75 4.61 -1.91 -14.47
N ALA A 76 3.86 -1.92 -13.37
CA ALA A 76 2.68 -2.76 -13.17
C ALA A 76 1.40 -2.28 -13.86
N ALA A 77 1.38 -1.08 -14.45
CA ALA A 77 0.15 -0.42 -14.91
C ALA A 77 -1.01 -0.47 -13.89
N LEU A 78 -0.68 -0.41 -12.60
CA LEU A 78 -1.59 -0.48 -11.44
C LEU A 78 -2.25 -1.84 -11.17
N THR A 79 -1.74 -2.95 -11.70
CA THR A 79 -2.12 -4.30 -11.21
C THR A 79 -1.74 -4.52 -9.74
N THR A 80 -0.90 -3.65 -9.16
CA THR A 80 -0.65 -3.60 -7.71
C THR A 80 -1.88 -3.22 -6.88
N CYS A 81 -2.87 -2.51 -7.43
CA CYS A 81 -4.09 -2.17 -6.71
C CYS A 81 -4.93 -3.42 -6.36
N PRO A 82 -5.33 -4.27 -7.32
CA PRO A 82 -5.97 -5.55 -6.97
C PRO A 82 -5.07 -6.43 -6.11
N ALA A 83 -3.75 -6.44 -6.32
CA ALA A 83 -2.84 -7.21 -5.47
C ALA A 83 -2.87 -6.75 -3.99
N ALA A 84 -2.90 -5.45 -3.72
CA ALA A 84 -3.02 -4.91 -2.37
C ALA A 84 -4.34 -5.32 -1.69
N MET A 85 -5.45 -5.22 -2.42
CA MET A 85 -6.77 -5.64 -1.93
C MET A 85 -6.85 -7.17 -1.74
N THR A 86 -6.11 -7.93 -2.54
CA THR A 86 -5.97 -9.40 -2.44
C THR A 86 -5.21 -9.80 -1.20
N ASP A 87 -4.07 -9.16 -0.92
CA ASP A 87 -3.31 -9.36 0.32
C ASP A 87 -4.13 -8.98 1.55
N GLY A 88 -4.77 -7.81 1.54
CA GLY A 88 -5.65 -7.40 2.65
C GLY A 88 -6.81 -8.37 2.88
N ALA A 89 -7.45 -8.86 1.81
CA ALA A 89 -8.48 -9.89 1.91
C ALA A 89 -7.94 -11.22 2.43
N ALA A 90 -6.75 -11.65 2.01
CA ALA A 90 -6.11 -12.86 2.52
C ALA A 90 -5.75 -12.73 4.02
N VAL A 91 -5.28 -11.56 4.49
CA VAL A 91 -5.09 -11.28 5.93
C VAL A 91 -6.42 -11.41 6.68
N LEU A 92 -7.51 -10.82 6.15
CA LEU A 92 -8.82 -10.89 6.78
C LEU A 92 -9.32 -12.34 6.84
N LEU A 93 -9.40 -13.04 5.70
CA LEU A 93 -9.91 -14.41 5.65
C LEU A 93 -9.05 -15.35 6.49
N GLY A 94 -7.73 -15.17 6.48
CA GLY A 94 -6.78 -15.95 7.30
C GLY A 94 -7.10 -15.92 8.80
N ARG A 95 -7.63 -14.80 9.33
CA ARG A 95 -8.02 -14.66 10.73
C ARG A 95 -9.29 -15.43 11.10
N HIS A 96 -10.09 -15.81 10.09
CA HIS A 96 -11.41 -16.41 10.26
C HIS A 96 -11.50 -17.84 9.72
N LEU A 97 -10.39 -18.46 9.30
CA LEU A 97 -10.40 -19.82 8.74
C LEU A 97 -10.87 -20.88 9.75
N SER A 98 -10.56 -20.67 11.03
CA SER A 98 -10.90 -21.57 12.13
C SER A 98 -12.14 -21.13 12.92
N ASP A 99 -12.82 -20.08 12.47
CA ASP A 99 -14.06 -19.64 13.12
C ASP A 99 -15.13 -20.74 13.00
N PRO A 100 -15.97 -20.92 14.02
CA PRO A 100 -17.14 -21.77 13.87
C PRO A 100 -18.05 -21.23 12.77
N GLU A 101 -18.65 -22.13 11.99
CA GLU A 101 -19.59 -21.74 10.91
C GLU A 101 -20.83 -21.03 11.46
N GLY A 102 -21.20 -21.35 12.70
CA GLY A 102 -22.37 -20.80 13.37
C GLY A 102 -23.62 -21.12 12.56
N ASP A 103 -24.35 -20.08 12.19
CA ASP A 103 -25.58 -20.18 11.40
C ASP A 103 -25.32 -20.13 9.87
N GLN A 104 -24.06 -20.06 9.42
CA GLN A 104 -23.66 -19.97 8.01
C GLN A 104 -23.03 -21.29 7.52
N PRO A 105 -23.82 -22.35 7.29
CA PRO A 105 -23.30 -23.67 6.93
C PRO A 105 -22.48 -23.63 5.64
N GLY A 106 -21.31 -24.28 5.64
CA GLY A 106 -20.39 -24.32 4.49
C GLY A 106 -19.46 -23.12 4.36
N ARG A 107 -19.60 -22.09 5.23
CA ARG A 107 -18.74 -20.90 5.24
C ARG A 107 -17.26 -21.26 5.34
N SER A 108 -16.89 -22.22 6.20
CA SER A 108 -15.48 -22.56 6.43
C SER A 108 -14.82 -23.06 5.14
N ASN A 109 -15.49 -23.96 4.41
CA ASN A 109 -14.99 -24.48 3.13
C ASN A 109 -14.85 -23.38 2.08
N VAL A 110 -15.81 -22.45 2.00
CA VAL A 110 -15.74 -21.31 1.07
C VAL A 110 -14.58 -20.38 1.42
N LEU A 111 -14.40 -20.03 2.70
CA LEU A 111 -13.30 -19.14 3.11
C LEU A 111 -11.93 -19.79 2.91
N GLN A 112 -11.78 -21.09 3.21
CA GLN A 112 -10.56 -21.84 2.92
C GLN A 112 -10.26 -21.89 1.41
N GLY A 113 -11.29 -22.16 0.60
CA GLY A 113 -11.19 -22.17 -0.85
C GLY A 113 -10.80 -20.81 -1.45
N ALA A 114 -11.41 -19.73 -0.96
CA ALA A 114 -11.07 -18.37 -1.37
C ALA A 114 -9.65 -18.00 -0.92
N TYR A 115 -9.31 -18.25 0.36
CA TYR A 115 -7.98 -17.99 0.91
C TYR A 115 -6.87 -18.68 0.10
N ARG A 116 -7.02 -19.97 -0.21
CA ARG A 116 -6.08 -20.74 -1.05
C ARG A 116 -5.81 -20.06 -2.39
N ARG A 117 -6.86 -19.54 -3.03
CA ARG A 117 -6.76 -18.87 -4.35
C ARG A 117 -6.14 -17.49 -4.25
N LEU A 118 -6.44 -16.72 -3.20
CA LEU A 118 -5.85 -15.38 -3.00
C LEU A 118 -4.33 -15.44 -2.77
N ILE A 119 -3.83 -16.54 -2.20
CA ILE A 119 -2.39 -16.74 -1.93
C ILE A 119 -1.68 -17.64 -2.95
N SER A 120 -2.32 -17.96 -4.08
CA SER A 120 -1.74 -18.85 -5.09
C SER A 120 -0.68 -18.14 -5.94
N PHE A 121 0.34 -18.91 -6.35
CA PHE A 121 1.33 -18.51 -7.36
C PHE A 121 0.88 -18.87 -8.78
N ASP A 122 -0.15 -19.70 -8.94
CA ASP A 122 -0.62 -20.19 -10.23
C ASP A 122 -1.66 -19.23 -10.82
N PRO A 123 -1.38 -18.53 -11.93
CA PRO A 123 -2.33 -17.62 -12.56
C PRO A 123 -3.63 -18.27 -13.03
N THR A 124 -3.65 -19.60 -13.20
CA THR A 124 -4.85 -20.34 -13.61
C THR A 124 -5.80 -20.65 -12.44
N GLU A 125 -5.29 -20.64 -11.20
CA GLU A 125 -6.08 -20.82 -9.99
C GLU A 125 -6.28 -19.52 -9.19
N ALA A 126 -5.34 -18.59 -9.29
CA ALA A 126 -5.24 -17.44 -8.40
C ALA A 126 -6.43 -16.48 -8.58
N TRP A 127 -6.88 -15.96 -7.44
CA TRP A 127 -7.93 -14.95 -7.38
C TRP A 127 -7.39 -13.60 -7.01
N THR A 128 -8.07 -12.57 -7.51
CA THR A 128 -7.92 -11.19 -7.05
C THR A 128 -9.16 -10.73 -6.30
N SER A 129 -8.96 -9.77 -5.39
CA SER A 129 -10.00 -9.18 -4.56
C SER A 129 -10.24 -7.71 -4.92
N GLY A 130 -11.50 -7.29 -4.92
CA GLY A 130 -11.92 -5.91 -4.77
C GLY A 130 -12.23 -5.56 -3.31
N GLN A 131 -12.30 -4.27 -3.01
CA GLN A 131 -12.62 -3.77 -1.69
C GLN A 131 -13.60 -2.60 -1.80
N TRP A 132 -14.84 -2.76 -1.33
CA TRP A 132 -15.94 -1.80 -1.56
C TRP A 132 -16.52 -1.21 -0.26
N MET A 133 -15.98 -0.06 0.15
CA MET A 133 -16.49 0.72 1.29
C MET A 133 -17.10 2.04 0.87
N THR A 134 -16.47 2.77 -0.05
CA THR A 134 -16.84 4.15 -0.36
C THR A 134 -18.19 4.23 -1.06
N GLU A 135 -19.08 5.04 -0.49
CA GLU A 135 -20.41 5.29 -1.00
C GLU A 135 -20.62 6.80 -1.21
N ARG A 136 -21.82 7.19 -1.62
CA ARG A 136 -22.12 8.60 -1.92
C ARG A 136 -22.04 9.50 -0.68
N THR A 137 -22.35 8.93 0.48
CA THR A 137 -22.34 9.60 1.79
C THR A 137 -20.92 9.84 2.31
N GLY A 138 -19.94 9.04 1.90
CA GLY A 138 -18.56 9.20 2.35
C GLY A 138 -17.66 8.01 2.08
N GLY A 139 -16.35 8.28 2.03
CA GLY A 139 -15.29 7.26 2.03
C GLY A 139 -14.50 7.23 3.32
N SER A 140 -14.12 8.41 3.84
CA SER A 140 -13.41 8.55 5.12
C SER A 140 -14.27 8.18 6.32
N ASP A 141 -15.55 8.58 6.28
CA ASP A 141 -16.55 8.17 7.26
C ASP A 141 -17.45 7.08 6.66
N VAL A 142 -17.17 5.83 7.04
CA VAL A 142 -17.98 4.67 6.65
C VAL A 142 -19.20 4.49 7.56
N SER A 143 -19.35 5.27 8.64
CA SER A 143 -20.48 5.15 9.58
C SER A 143 -21.83 5.41 8.90
N GLN A 144 -21.82 6.14 7.78
CA GLN A 144 -22.98 6.47 6.94
C GLN A 144 -23.17 5.50 5.77
N THR A 145 -22.68 4.26 5.86
CA THR A 145 -22.94 3.20 4.87
C THR A 145 -24.45 3.04 4.65
N GLU A 146 -24.89 3.26 3.40
CA GLU A 146 -26.23 3.13 2.85
C GLU A 146 -26.54 1.72 2.33
N SER A 147 -25.54 0.95 1.88
CA SER A 147 -25.75 -0.46 1.49
C SER A 147 -26.29 -1.26 2.68
N ARG A 148 -27.29 -2.11 2.43
CA ARG A 148 -27.96 -2.94 3.44
C ARG A 148 -27.71 -4.41 3.18
N ALA A 149 -27.59 -5.17 4.26
CA ALA A 149 -27.53 -6.61 4.23
C ALA A 149 -28.66 -7.19 5.06
N SER A 150 -29.39 -8.13 4.48
CA SER A 150 -30.47 -8.88 5.12
C SER A 150 -30.20 -10.37 5.00
N ARG A 151 -30.48 -11.12 6.05
CA ARG A 151 -30.36 -12.57 6.02
C ARG A 151 -31.55 -13.17 5.28
N LEU A 152 -31.29 -14.09 4.36
CA LEU A 152 -32.34 -14.85 3.68
C LEU A 152 -32.79 -16.01 4.57
N ASP A 153 -34.10 -16.17 4.68
CA ASP A 153 -34.74 -17.37 5.22
C ASP A 153 -34.84 -18.47 4.14
N GLU A 154 -35.38 -19.63 4.48
CA GLU A 154 -35.54 -20.76 3.54
C GLU A 154 -36.35 -20.37 2.30
N ASN A 155 -37.38 -19.55 2.47
CA ASN A 155 -38.19 -19.05 1.36
C ASN A 155 -37.38 -18.11 0.46
N GLY A 156 -36.60 -17.20 1.04
CA GLY A 156 -35.72 -16.29 0.31
C GLY A 156 -34.61 -17.01 -0.45
N LEU A 157 -34.02 -18.05 0.16
CA LEU A 157 -33.04 -18.93 -0.50
C LEU A 157 -33.70 -19.69 -1.65
N THR A 158 -34.88 -20.27 -1.44
CA THR A 158 -35.63 -21.00 -2.48
C THR A 158 -36.03 -20.10 -3.64
N ALA A 159 -36.44 -18.86 -3.36
CA ALA A 159 -36.78 -17.87 -4.39
C ALA A 159 -35.55 -17.46 -5.21
N ASP A 160 -34.39 -17.24 -4.56
CA ASP A 160 -33.13 -16.96 -5.26
C ASP A 160 -32.68 -18.16 -6.10
N PHE A 161 -32.72 -19.38 -5.56
CA PHE A 161 -32.43 -20.59 -6.32
C PHE A 161 -33.35 -20.72 -7.54
N THR A 162 -34.65 -20.48 -7.40
CA THR A 162 -35.62 -20.55 -8.51
C THR A 162 -35.30 -19.50 -9.58
N ALA A 163 -34.89 -18.30 -9.20
CA ALA A 163 -34.58 -17.21 -10.12
C ALA A 163 -33.30 -17.47 -10.93
N PHE A 164 -32.31 -18.14 -10.36
CA PHE A 164 -31.00 -18.37 -11.00
C PHE A 164 -30.74 -19.83 -11.38
N ASN A 165 -31.58 -20.77 -10.97
CA ASN A 165 -31.38 -22.22 -11.13
C ASN A 165 -30.01 -22.70 -10.62
N SER A 166 -29.49 -22.07 -9.56
CA SER A 166 -28.22 -22.42 -8.90
C SER A 166 -28.00 -21.60 -7.62
N ASP A 167 -27.39 -22.23 -6.61
CA ASP A 167 -26.87 -21.60 -5.38
C ASP A 167 -25.34 -21.61 -5.32
N GLU A 168 -24.67 -21.71 -6.47
CA GLU A 168 -23.22 -21.77 -6.57
C GLU A 168 -22.62 -20.51 -7.20
N ASP A 169 -21.41 -20.18 -6.76
CA ASP A 169 -20.58 -19.16 -7.38
C ASP A 169 -20.02 -19.63 -8.74
N GLY A 170 -19.31 -18.73 -9.43
CA GLY A 170 -18.75 -19.00 -10.76
C GLY A 170 -17.77 -20.20 -10.83
N VAL A 171 -17.25 -20.69 -9.70
CA VAL A 171 -16.33 -21.84 -9.64
C VAL A 171 -16.94 -23.05 -8.90
N GLY A 172 -18.24 -23.01 -8.58
CA GLY A 172 -18.96 -24.12 -7.96
C GLY A 172 -18.90 -24.17 -6.43
N MET A 173 -18.50 -23.09 -5.76
CA MET A 173 -18.59 -23.00 -4.30
C MET A 173 -19.97 -22.45 -3.87
N PRO A 174 -20.54 -22.85 -2.71
CA PRO A 174 -21.83 -22.34 -2.26
C PRO A 174 -21.89 -20.82 -2.07
N LEU A 175 -23.03 -20.21 -2.38
CA LEU A 175 -23.33 -18.80 -2.12
C LEU A 175 -23.81 -18.58 -0.68
N GLY A 176 -23.37 -17.48 -0.05
CA GLY A 176 -23.68 -17.21 1.35
C GLY A 176 -25.14 -16.81 1.61
N PRO A 177 -25.62 -16.91 2.86
CA PRO A 177 -27.04 -16.74 3.20
C PRO A 177 -27.46 -15.26 3.34
N TRP A 178 -26.57 -14.31 3.09
CA TRP A 178 -26.88 -12.89 3.16
C TRP A 178 -27.14 -12.32 1.78
N ARG A 179 -28.15 -11.45 1.69
CA ARG A 179 -28.43 -10.62 0.52
C ARG A 179 -27.97 -9.19 0.80
N VAL A 180 -27.13 -8.67 -0.07
CA VAL A 180 -26.68 -7.27 -0.05
C VAL A 180 -27.34 -6.49 -1.17
N ASP A 181 -27.84 -5.30 -0.84
CA ASP A 181 -28.45 -4.34 -1.76
C ASP A 181 -27.90 -2.94 -1.47
N GLY A 182 -27.54 -2.16 -2.49
CA GLY A 182 -26.97 -0.83 -2.28
C GLY A 182 -26.22 -0.25 -3.47
N PHE A 183 -25.35 0.71 -3.19
CA PHE A 183 -24.57 1.40 -4.21
C PHE A 183 -23.16 1.68 -3.70
N LYS A 184 -22.15 1.33 -4.49
CA LYS A 184 -20.74 1.61 -4.21
C LYS A 184 -20.23 2.66 -5.18
N TRP A 185 -19.76 3.77 -4.61
CA TRP A 185 -19.39 4.96 -5.37
C TRP A 185 -18.01 4.84 -6.02
N PHE A 186 -17.07 4.16 -5.38
CA PHE A 186 -15.76 3.82 -5.96
C PHE A 186 -15.46 2.35 -5.73
N SER A 187 -15.55 1.56 -6.78
CA SER A 187 -15.23 0.13 -6.80
C SER A 187 -14.07 -0.10 -7.77
N SER A 188 -12.86 -0.25 -7.24
CA SER A 188 -11.67 -0.58 -8.03
C SER A 188 -11.55 -2.09 -8.26
N ALA A 189 -10.81 -2.46 -9.31
CA ALA A 189 -10.60 -3.84 -9.74
C ALA A 189 -11.93 -4.60 -9.92
N THR A 190 -12.88 -4.01 -10.66
CA THR A 190 -14.18 -4.64 -10.91
C THR A 190 -14.12 -5.87 -11.82
N ASP A 191 -12.92 -6.22 -12.31
CA ASP A 191 -12.59 -7.50 -12.95
C ASP A 191 -12.06 -8.56 -11.97
N ALA A 192 -12.06 -8.29 -10.66
CA ALA A 192 -11.67 -9.23 -9.62
C ALA A 192 -12.66 -10.41 -9.50
N ASP A 193 -12.23 -11.47 -8.81
CA ASP A 193 -12.98 -12.71 -8.63
C ASP A 193 -13.93 -12.64 -7.43
N MET A 194 -13.57 -11.84 -6.43
CA MET A 194 -14.33 -11.62 -5.20
C MET A 194 -14.23 -10.17 -4.73
N VAL A 195 -15.09 -9.79 -3.78
CA VAL A 195 -15.01 -8.52 -3.06
C VAL A 195 -15.20 -8.67 -1.55
N VAL A 196 -14.43 -7.91 -0.77
CA VAL A 196 -14.77 -7.58 0.62
C VAL A 196 -15.52 -6.26 0.67
N LEU A 197 -16.70 -6.23 1.26
CA LEU A 197 -17.56 -5.04 1.32
C LEU A 197 -18.18 -4.81 2.69
N LEU A 198 -18.50 -3.54 2.97
CA LEU A 198 -19.31 -3.16 4.12
C LEU A 198 -20.78 -3.03 3.74
N ALA A 199 -21.67 -3.50 4.61
CA ALA A 199 -23.11 -3.25 4.52
C ALA A 199 -23.73 -3.20 5.91
N ARG A 200 -24.83 -2.45 6.04
CA ARG A 200 -25.56 -2.29 7.29
C ARG A 200 -26.57 -3.42 7.48
N THR A 201 -26.50 -4.04 8.63
CA THR A 201 -27.45 -5.04 9.15
C THR A 201 -28.33 -4.42 10.23
N SER A 202 -29.24 -5.20 10.80
CA SER A 202 -29.99 -4.83 12.02
C SER A 202 -29.09 -4.49 13.20
N LYS A 203 -27.89 -5.08 13.30
CA LYS A 203 -26.96 -4.86 14.42
C LYS A 203 -25.86 -3.84 14.12
N GLY A 204 -25.93 -3.14 12.98
CA GLY A 204 -24.96 -2.13 12.58
C GLY A 204 -24.14 -2.52 11.35
N ILE A 205 -23.02 -1.84 11.13
CA ILE A 205 -22.17 -2.08 9.96
C ILE A 205 -21.41 -3.40 10.13
N SER A 206 -21.51 -4.25 9.13
CA SER A 206 -20.90 -5.58 9.08
C SER A 206 -20.02 -5.73 7.85
N THR A 207 -19.03 -6.61 7.92
CA THR A 207 -18.13 -6.92 6.82
C THR A 207 -18.55 -8.22 6.15
N PHE A 208 -18.53 -8.22 4.83
CA PHE A 208 -18.94 -9.35 4.01
C PHE A 208 -17.84 -9.73 3.03
N TYR A 209 -17.73 -11.04 2.77
CA TYR A 209 -17.08 -11.60 1.58
C TYR A 209 -18.17 -11.97 0.57
N ALA A 210 -17.97 -11.65 -0.70
CA ALA A 210 -18.87 -12.10 -1.75
C ALA A 210 -18.11 -12.40 -3.06
N PRO A 211 -18.42 -13.51 -3.76
CA PRO A 211 -17.89 -13.76 -5.09
C PRO A 211 -18.51 -12.77 -6.10
N MET A 212 -17.73 -12.32 -7.07
CA MET A 212 -18.20 -11.39 -8.11
C MET A 212 -19.16 -12.04 -9.10
N ARG A 213 -19.09 -13.37 -9.25
CA ARG A 213 -19.81 -14.15 -10.25
C ARG A 213 -20.54 -15.34 -9.63
N ARG A 214 -21.69 -15.69 -10.20
CA ARG A 214 -22.50 -16.85 -9.83
C ARG A 214 -22.95 -17.64 -11.06
N LYS A 215 -23.29 -18.91 -10.86
CA LYS A 215 -23.97 -19.71 -11.89
C LYS A 215 -25.42 -19.24 -12.05
N CYS A 216 -25.90 -19.26 -13.28
CA CYS A 216 -27.29 -19.05 -13.67
C CYS A 216 -27.66 -20.09 -14.74
N GLY A 217 -28.22 -21.22 -14.31
CA GLY A 217 -28.32 -22.42 -15.16
C GLY A 217 -26.96 -22.83 -15.72
N SER A 218 -26.81 -22.84 -17.05
CA SER A 218 -25.54 -23.16 -17.73
C SER A 218 -24.59 -21.97 -17.90
N GLN A 219 -24.99 -20.76 -17.51
CA GLN A 219 -24.21 -19.53 -17.68
C GLN A 219 -23.53 -19.09 -16.38
N ILE A 220 -22.48 -18.26 -16.51
CA ILE A 220 -21.87 -17.55 -15.38
C ILE A 220 -22.17 -16.05 -15.54
N VAL A 221 -22.85 -15.49 -14.55
CA VAL A 221 -23.30 -14.09 -14.54
C VAL A 221 -22.71 -13.36 -13.32
N LEU A 222 -22.81 -12.04 -13.31
CA LEU A 222 -22.48 -11.23 -12.14
C LEU A 222 -23.43 -11.54 -10.97
N ASN A 223 -22.87 -11.64 -9.76
CA ASN A 223 -23.62 -11.91 -8.53
C ASN A 223 -24.31 -10.64 -8.01
N GLY A 224 -25.44 -10.27 -8.61
CA GLY A 224 -26.22 -9.10 -8.18
C GLY A 224 -25.46 -7.77 -8.34
N VAL A 225 -24.53 -7.71 -9.29
CA VAL A 225 -23.65 -6.54 -9.53
C VAL A 225 -23.98 -5.95 -10.89
N ARG A 226 -24.27 -4.64 -10.93
CA ARG A 226 -24.40 -3.87 -12.16
C ARG A 226 -23.43 -2.69 -12.15
N MET A 227 -22.50 -2.70 -13.09
CA MET A 227 -21.56 -1.59 -13.26
C MET A 227 -22.28 -0.45 -14.01
N VAL A 228 -22.40 0.71 -13.37
CA VAL A 228 -23.14 1.86 -13.92
C VAL A 228 -22.27 2.63 -14.91
N ARG A 229 -21.05 2.96 -14.50
CA ARG A 229 -20.04 3.61 -15.35
C ARG A 229 -18.64 3.37 -14.82
N LEU A 230 -17.66 3.50 -15.70
CA LEU A 230 -16.26 3.62 -15.30
C LEU A 230 -15.93 5.06 -14.91
N LYS A 231 -15.07 5.24 -13.92
CA LYS A 231 -14.57 6.56 -13.52
C LYS A 231 -13.60 7.10 -14.56
N GLU A 232 -13.74 8.38 -14.90
CA GLU A 232 -12.73 9.14 -15.63
C GLU A 232 -11.69 9.66 -14.64
N LYS A 233 -10.45 9.16 -14.72
CA LYS A 233 -9.42 9.35 -13.69
C LYS A 233 -8.19 10.07 -14.24
N LEU A 234 -7.55 10.90 -13.41
CA LEU A 234 -6.26 11.55 -13.69
C LEU A 234 -5.15 10.52 -13.98
N GLY A 235 -4.95 9.59 -13.05
CA GLY A 235 -4.06 8.45 -13.15
C GLY A 235 -4.81 7.14 -12.96
N THR A 236 -4.08 6.04 -12.81
CA THR A 236 -4.60 4.67 -12.65
C THR A 236 -5.51 4.24 -13.81
N LYS A 237 -5.29 4.79 -15.01
CA LYS A 237 -6.19 4.62 -16.16
C LYS A 237 -6.30 3.17 -16.66
N GLY A 238 -5.31 2.32 -16.37
CA GLY A 238 -5.35 0.89 -16.67
C GLY A 238 -6.28 0.08 -15.74
N LEU A 239 -6.46 0.55 -14.50
CA LEU A 239 -7.28 -0.10 -13.48
C LEU A 239 -8.77 0.18 -13.75
N PRO A 240 -9.64 -0.84 -13.91
CA PRO A 240 -11.07 -0.63 -13.97
C PRO A 240 -11.60 -0.21 -12.60
N THR A 241 -12.09 1.02 -12.53
CA THR A 241 -12.79 1.55 -11.35
C THR A 241 -14.18 1.96 -11.78
N ALA A 242 -15.22 1.38 -11.18
CA ALA A 242 -16.60 1.64 -11.54
C ALA A 242 -17.40 2.23 -10.37
N GLU A 243 -18.53 2.82 -10.72
CA GLU A 243 -19.70 2.89 -9.84
C GLU A 243 -20.49 1.59 -9.98
N VAL A 244 -20.86 0.99 -8.86
CA VAL A 244 -21.51 -0.32 -8.84
C VAL A 244 -22.83 -0.21 -8.09
N GLU A 245 -23.92 -0.58 -8.75
CA GLU A 245 -25.18 -0.90 -8.09
C GLU A 245 -25.14 -2.38 -7.68
N ILE A 246 -25.56 -2.64 -6.45
CA ILE A 246 -25.66 -3.98 -5.88
C ILE A 246 -27.15 -4.26 -5.66
N LYS A 247 -27.66 -5.33 -6.27
CA LYS A 247 -29.04 -5.79 -6.11
C LYS A 247 -29.06 -7.31 -5.99
N GLY A 248 -29.39 -7.80 -4.81
CA GLY A 248 -29.51 -9.22 -4.57
C GLY A 248 -28.17 -9.97 -4.50
N MET A 249 -27.05 -9.30 -4.20
CA MET A 249 -25.75 -9.98 -4.14
C MET A 249 -25.71 -10.95 -2.96
N ARG A 250 -25.45 -12.23 -3.24
CA ARG A 250 -25.29 -13.26 -2.20
C ARG A 250 -23.90 -13.18 -1.57
N ALA A 251 -23.84 -13.14 -0.24
CA ALA A 251 -22.61 -12.87 0.52
C ALA A 251 -22.51 -13.67 1.83
N TRP A 252 -21.30 -13.75 2.36
CA TRP A 252 -20.97 -14.36 3.65
C TRP A 252 -20.56 -13.29 4.65
N LEU A 253 -21.15 -13.29 5.84
CA LEU A 253 -20.73 -12.42 6.94
C LEU A 253 -19.36 -12.87 7.46
N ILE A 254 -18.46 -11.91 7.66
CA ILE A 254 -17.12 -12.12 8.23
C ILE A 254 -17.05 -11.49 9.62
N GLY A 255 -16.57 -12.26 10.60
CA GLY A 255 -16.54 -11.87 11.99
C GLY A 255 -17.94 -11.74 12.59
N GLU A 256 -18.11 -10.80 13.51
CA GLU A 256 -19.36 -10.57 14.23
C GLU A 256 -20.24 -9.51 13.54
N GLU A 257 -21.55 -9.77 13.47
CA GLU A 257 -22.54 -8.82 12.96
C GLU A 257 -22.48 -7.50 13.76
N GLY A 258 -22.40 -6.35 13.08
CA GLY A 258 -22.28 -5.03 13.71
C GLY A 258 -20.84 -4.61 14.06
N ARG A 259 -19.85 -5.49 13.86
CA ARG A 259 -18.43 -5.23 14.14
C ARG A 259 -17.60 -5.04 12.87
N GLY A 260 -18.23 -4.72 11.74
CA GLY A 260 -17.59 -4.66 10.42
C GLY A 260 -16.40 -3.69 10.34
N VAL A 261 -16.48 -2.52 10.98
CA VAL A 261 -15.36 -1.55 11.00
C VAL A 261 -14.11 -2.13 11.69
N LYS A 262 -14.29 -2.97 12.71
CA LYS A 262 -13.19 -3.67 13.37
C LYS A 262 -12.58 -4.70 12.42
N GLU A 263 -13.41 -5.49 11.72
CA GLU A 263 -12.91 -6.53 10.82
C GLU A 263 -12.20 -5.95 9.59
N ILE A 264 -12.78 -4.94 8.94
CA ILE A 264 -12.18 -4.34 7.74
C ILE A 264 -10.85 -3.64 8.03
N SER A 265 -10.58 -3.26 9.28
CA SER A 265 -9.29 -2.66 9.67
C SER A 265 -8.08 -3.53 9.31
N ALA A 266 -8.24 -4.86 9.27
CA ALA A 266 -7.20 -5.78 8.81
C ALA A 266 -6.81 -5.54 7.35
N VAL A 267 -7.82 -5.31 6.49
CA VAL A 267 -7.64 -5.00 5.07
C VAL A 267 -7.02 -3.61 4.95
N LEU A 268 -7.60 -2.61 5.62
CA LEU A 268 -7.15 -1.20 5.57
C LEU A 268 -5.68 -1.05 5.98
N ASN A 269 -5.26 -1.70 7.07
CA ASN A 269 -3.88 -1.60 7.54
C ASN A 269 -2.89 -2.17 6.51
N SER A 270 -3.25 -3.30 5.89
CA SER A 270 -2.45 -3.90 4.83
C SER A 270 -2.38 -2.98 3.60
N THR A 271 -3.53 -2.52 3.10
CA THR A 271 -3.59 -1.68 1.89
C THR A 271 -2.94 -0.30 2.08
N ARG A 272 -2.94 0.26 3.30
CA ARG A 272 -2.20 1.50 3.63
C ARG A 272 -0.69 1.33 3.49
N LEU A 273 -0.12 0.23 4.00
CA LEU A 273 1.30 -0.05 3.84
C LEU A 273 1.67 -0.32 2.37
N TRP A 274 0.81 -1.05 1.64
CA TRP A 274 0.94 -1.21 0.19
C TRP A 274 0.91 0.12 -0.57
N THR A 275 0.04 1.04 -0.16
CA THR A 275 -0.07 2.38 -0.75
C THR A 275 1.24 3.15 -0.60
N ALA A 276 1.81 3.15 0.61
CA ALA A 276 3.12 3.76 0.88
C ALA A 276 4.22 3.12 0.03
N SER A 277 4.31 1.79 0.03
CA SER A 277 5.33 1.05 -0.72
C SER A 277 5.21 1.26 -2.24
N GLY A 278 4.00 1.22 -2.79
CA GLY A 278 3.75 1.47 -4.20
C GLY A 278 4.15 2.88 -4.61
N ALA A 279 3.90 3.89 -3.76
CA ALA A 279 4.33 5.27 -3.99
C ALA A 279 5.87 5.38 -4.10
N VAL A 280 6.60 4.78 -3.15
CA VAL A 280 8.06 4.76 -3.14
C VAL A 280 8.61 3.92 -4.32
N GLY A 281 7.90 2.87 -4.73
CA GLY A 281 8.16 2.08 -5.93
C GLY A 281 7.98 2.86 -7.25
N TYR A 282 7.03 3.79 -7.31
CA TYR A 282 6.95 4.72 -8.46
C TYR A 282 8.12 5.69 -8.46
N TRP A 283 8.44 6.25 -7.30
CA TRP A 283 9.53 7.21 -7.16
C TRP A 283 10.88 6.61 -7.54
N THR A 284 11.18 5.37 -7.14
CA THR A 284 12.43 4.70 -7.55
C THR A 284 12.57 4.58 -9.06
N ARG A 285 11.46 4.27 -9.77
CA ARG A 285 11.45 4.22 -11.23
C ARG A 285 11.69 5.60 -11.83
N GLY A 286 11.06 6.65 -11.29
CA GLY A 286 11.30 8.03 -11.71
C GLY A 286 12.76 8.44 -11.57
N LEU A 287 13.36 8.16 -10.40
CA LEU A 287 14.78 8.45 -10.14
C LEU A 287 15.70 7.65 -11.06
N ALA A 288 15.40 6.37 -11.31
CA ALA A 288 16.18 5.55 -12.24
C ALA A 288 16.18 6.14 -13.66
N VAL A 289 15.02 6.61 -14.13
CA VAL A 289 14.90 7.29 -15.43
C VAL A 289 15.66 8.62 -15.44
N ALA A 290 15.53 9.45 -14.39
CA ALA A 290 16.24 10.72 -14.28
C ALA A 290 17.77 10.54 -14.26
N ARG A 291 18.28 9.53 -13.55
CA ARG A 291 19.71 9.16 -13.53
C ARG A 291 20.21 8.67 -14.87
N ALA A 292 19.43 7.83 -15.55
CA ALA A 292 19.79 7.34 -16.88
C ALA A 292 19.84 8.50 -17.89
N TYR A 293 18.85 9.40 -17.84
CA TYR A 293 18.78 10.57 -18.72
C TYR A 293 19.93 11.54 -18.47
N SER A 294 20.31 11.79 -17.22
CA SER A 294 21.39 12.74 -16.90
C SER A 294 22.75 12.29 -17.42
N ARG A 295 22.98 10.98 -17.55
CA ARG A 295 24.21 10.39 -18.10
C ARG A 295 24.38 10.56 -19.61
N VAL A 296 23.32 10.91 -20.33
CA VAL A 296 23.35 11.07 -21.80
C VAL A 296 22.99 12.47 -22.26
N ARG A 297 22.32 13.26 -21.40
CA ARG A 297 21.88 14.60 -21.76
C ARG A 297 23.04 15.60 -21.68
N ILE A 298 23.34 16.26 -22.80
CA ILE A 298 24.32 17.34 -22.88
C ILE A 298 23.61 18.71 -22.74
N VAL A 299 24.13 19.58 -21.88
CA VAL A 299 23.68 20.97 -21.69
C VAL A 299 24.91 21.88 -21.63
N LYS A 300 24.96 22.89 -22.52
CA LYS A 300 26.11 23.81 -22.62
C LYS A 300 27.47 23.09 -22.77
N GLY A 301 27.50 22.00 -23.55
CA GLY A 301 28.72 21.27 -23.88
C GLY A 301 29.21 20.25 -22.84
N ALA A 302 28.50 20.06 -21.72
CA ALA A 302 28.82 19.08 -20.69
C ALA A 302 27.62 18.16 -20.41
N LEU A 303 27.87 16.97 -19.84
CA LEU A 303 26.80 16.07 -19.40
C LEU A 303 26.01 16.68 -18.25
N LEU A 304 24.73 16.33 -18.13
CA LEU A 304 23.88 16.83 -17.06
C LEU A 304 24.34 16.32 -15.68
N THR A 305 25.02 15.16 -15.62
CA THR A 305 25.74 14.69 -14.43
C THR A 305 26.90 15.59 -14.00
N GLU A 306 27.40 16.45 -14.89
CA GLU A 306 28.46 17.42 -14.57
C GLU A 306 27.89 18.76 -14.10
N ASN A 307 26.59 19.00 -14.34
CA ASN A 307 25.90 20.19 -13.89
C ASN A 307 25.73 20.17 -12.37
N LYS A 308 26.50 21.03 -11.70
CA LYS A 308 26.63 21.14 -10.24
C LYS A 308 25.29 21.39 -9.54
N GLN A 309 24.46 22.27 -10.09
CA GLN A 309 23.16 22.59 -9.50
C GLN A 309 22.20 21.40 -9.63
N HIS A 310 22.19 20.76 -10.81
CA HIS A 310 21.33 19.60 -11.06
C HIS A 310 21.67 18.45 -10.11
N VAL A 311 22.94 18.10 -9.96
CA VAL A 311 23.35 17.00 -9.07
C VAL A 311 23.12 17.33 -7.60
N ALA A 312 23.34 18.57 -7.15
CA ALA A 312 23.05 18.98 -5.78
C ALA A 312 21.56 18.88 -5.45
N TRP A 313 20.69 19.30 -6.37
CA TRP A 313 19.25 19.17 -6.22
C TRP A 313 18.80 17.70 -6.22
N MET A 314 19.21 16.91 -7.20
CA MET A 314 18.81 15.50 -7.30
C MET A 314 19.43 14.61 -6.21
N ALA A 315 20.53 15.05 -5.57
CA ALA A 315 21.05 14.44 -4.36
C ALA A 315 20.08 14.61 -3.19
N GLN A 316 19.50 15.80 -3.01
CA GLN A 316 18.46 16.02 -2.01
C GLN A 316 17.23 15.14 -2.27
N GLU A 317 16.73 15.09 -3.51
CA GLU A 317 15.62 14.21 -3.89
C GLU A 317 15.93 12.73 -3.59
N THR A 318 17.19 12.32 -3.77
CA THR A 318 17.63 10.96 -3.44
C THR A 318 17.67 10.71 -1.92
N ILE A 319 18.03 11.70 -1.11
CA ILE A 319 18.01 11.60 0.36
C ILE A 319 16.56 11.38 0.84
N GLU A 320 15.61 12.17 0.34
CA GLU A 320 14.19 12.04 0.69
C GLU A 320 13.63 10.66 0.29
N TYR A 321 14.00 10.17 -0.90
CA TYR A 321 13.65 8.83 -1.35
C TYR A 321 14.24 7.74 -0.44
N ARG A 322 15.50 7.87 -0.04
CA ARG A 322 16.17 6.90 0.84
C ARG A 322 15.51 6.85 2.22
N ALA A 323 15.13 7.99 2.79
CA ALA A 323 14.36 8.06 4.03
C ALA A 323 13.04 7.30 3.91
N SER A 324 12.25 7.60 2.88
CA SER A 324 10.96 6.93 2.61
C SER A 324 11.12 5.42 2.38
N ALA A 325 12.15 5.00 1.64
CA ALA A 325 12.43 3.58 1.40
C ALA A 325 12.73 2.83 2.69
N HIS A 326 13.56 3.37 3.57
CA HIS A 326 13.84 2.76 4.88
C HIS A 326 12.58 2.68 5.73
N LEU A 327 11.76 3.73 5.73
CA LEU A 327 10.53 3.77 6.50
C LEU A 327 9.53 2.69 6.04
N ILE A 328 9.34 2.47 4.73
CA ILE A 328 8.45 1.40 4.26
C ILE A 328 9.00 -0.01 4.58
N PHE A 329 10.32 -0.19 4.58
CA PHE A 329 10.92 -1.50 4.86
C PHE A 329 10.93 -1.81 6.36
N LEU A 330 10.97 -0.79 7.22
CA LEU A 330 10.64 -0.94 8.64
C LEU A 330 9.20 -1.46 8.80
N GLY A 331 8.24 -0.88 8.08
CA GLY A 331 6.84 -1.32 8.11
C GLY A 331 6.67 -2.78 7.66
N ALA A 332 7.30 -3.15 6.54
CA ALA A 332 7.30 -4.53 6.06
C ALA A 332 7.94 -5.50 7.07
N ALA A 333 9.06 -5.12 7.68
CA ALA A 333 9.73 -5.92 8.69
C ALA A 333 8.83 -6.13 9.93
N LEU A 334 8.22 -5.06 10.44
CA LEU A 334 7.29 -5.11 11.57
C LEU A 334 6.07 -5.99 11.26
N GLN A 335 5.50 -5.90 10.04
CA GLN A 335 4.39 -6.76 9.65
C GLN A 335 4.80 -8.24 9.66
N GLY A 336 5.98 -8.57 9.12
CA GLY A 336 6.50 -9.94 9.19
C GLY A 336 6.75 -10.42 10.63
N VAL A 337 7.18 -9.54 11.54
CA VAL A 337 7.30 -9.87 12.98
C VAL A 337 5.94 -10.15 13.62
N GLY A 338 4.90 -9.42 13.24
CA GLY A 338 3.53 -9.63 13.75
C GLY A 338 2.87 -10.92 13.26
N GLU A 339 3.32 -11.46 12.12
CA GLU A 339 2.71 -12.62 11.46
C GLU A 339 3.56 -13.91 11.52
N GLN A 340 4.85 -13.81 11.82
CA GLN A 340 5.81 -14.92 11.87
C GLN A 340 6.48 -15.04 13.24
N ILE A 341 7.23 -16.13 13.46
CA ILE A 341 8.06 -16.28 14.67
C ILE A 341 9.27 -15.34 14.58
N SER A 342 9.16 -14.17 15.24
CA SER A 342 10.15 -13.08 15.19
C SER A 342 11.59 -13.50 15.44
N THR A 343 11.83 -14.36 16.45
CA THR A 343 13.18 -14.81 16.81
C THR A 343 13.85 -15.59 15.70
N THR A 344 13.09 -16.28 14.85
CA THR A 344 13.61 -17.03 13.71
C THR A 344 13.84 -16.11 12.52
N THR A 345 12.88 -15.24 12.20
CA THR A 345 12.93 -14.40 11.00
C THR A 345 13.94 -13.24 11.07
N THR A 346 14.31 -12.83 12.28
CA THR A 346 15.30 -11.76 12.51
C THR A 346 16.67 -12.31 12.90
N ALA A 347 16.83 -13.61 13.13
CA ALA A 347 18.05 -14.19 13.70
C ALA A 347 19.33 -13.82 12.94
N GLY A 348 19.26 -13.80 11.61
CA GLY A 348 20.38 -13.50 10.71
C GLY A 348 20.46 -12.06 10.23
N THR A 349 19.67 -11.13 10.78
CA THR A 349 19.65 -9.73 10.33
C THR A 349 20.23 -8.80 11.40
N LYS A 350 20.96 -7.77 10.95
CA LYS A 350 21.49 -6.75 11.86
C LYS A 350 20.37 -5.93 12.53
N ALA A 351 19.22 -5.82 11.86
CA ALA A 351 18.02 -5.15 12.38
C ALA A 351 17.42 -5.82 13.63
N ARG A 352 17.84 -7.05 13.97
CA ARG A 352 17.46 -7.71 15.23
C ARG A 352 17.78 -6.88 16.48
N SER A 353 18.76 -5.97 16.41
CA SER A 353 19.13 -5.12 17.55
C SER A 353 18.02 -4.17 17.98
N PHE A 354 17.13 -3.76 17.07
CA PHE A 354 16.07 -2.81 17.36
C PHE A 354 14.65 -3.32 17.06
N LEU A 355 14.49 -4.28 16.16
CA LEU A 355 13.16 -4.84 15.87
C LEU A 355 12.57 -5.54 17.11
N PRO A 356 11.24 -5.42 17.32
CA PRO A 356 10.59 -6.07 18.45
C PRO A 356 10.63 -7.60 18.32
N SER A 357 10.77 -8.28 19.46
CA SER A 357 10.73 -9.76 19.53
C SER A 357 9.32 -10.31 19.75
N ARG A 358 8.38 -9.46 20.18
CA ARG A 358 7.00 -9.85 20.52
C ARG A 358 6.00 -9.31 19.50
N LYS A 359 5.05 -10.16 19.10
CA LYS A 359 3.94 -9.79 18.21
C LYS A 359 3.16 -8.56 18.71
N SER A 360 2.81 -8.52 19.99
CA SER A 360 2.03 -7.41 20.56
C SER A 360 2.75 -6.06 20.44
N GLU A 361 4.08 -6.03 20.55
CA GLU A 361 4.87 -4.81 20.40
C GLU A 361 4.96 -4.38 18.93
N ALA A 362 5.09 -5.33 18.00
CA ALA A 362 5.01 -5.06 16.57
C ALA A 362 3.63 -4.54 16.14
N ASP A 363 2.55 -5.13 16.68
CA ASP A 363 1.18 -4.70 16.43
C ASP A 363 0.95 -3.25 16.92
N LEU A 364 1.47 -2.89 18.10
CA LEU A 364 1.43 -1.51 18.63
C LEU A 364 2.21 -0.53 17.75
N LEU A 365 3.41 -0.90 17.31
CA LEU A 365 4.20 -0.07 16.40
C LEU A 365 3.48 0.12 15.07
N LEU A 366 2.96 -0.95 14.45
CA LEU A 366 2.22 -0.86 13.20
C LEU A 366 0.96 0.01 13.31
N ARG A 367 0.25 -0.06 14.45
CA ARG A 367 -0.93 0.76 14.72
C ARG A 367 -0.62 2.26 14.63
N VAL A 368 0.59 2.67 15.00
CA VAL A 368 1.04 4.06 14.98
C VAL A 368 1.77 4.42 13.68
N LEU A 369 2.65 3.55 13.19
CA LEU A 369 3.56 3.86 12.09
C LEU A 369 2.91 3.71 10.71
N THR A 370 1.90 2.85 10.55
CA THR A 370 1.19 2.68 9.27
C THR A 370 0.58 3.99 8.75
N PRO A 371 -0.17 4.79 9.54
CA PRO A 371 -0.68 6.07 9.07
C PRO A 371 0.44 7.08 8.73
N VAL A 372 1.56 7.07 9.47
CA VAL A 372 2.75 7.90 9.19
C VAL A 372 3.34 7.54 7.83
N MET A 373 3.65 6.26 7.63
CA MET A 373 4.16 5.70 6.37
C MET A 373 3.25 6.05 5.20
N LYS A 374 1.94 5.77 5.34
CA LYS A 374 0.96 6.01 4.29
C LYS A 374 0.92 7.48 3.92
N ALA A 375 0.83 8.38 4.89
CA ALA A 375 0.73 9.81 4.64
C ALA A 375 2.02 10.39 4.02
N GLN A 376 3.15 10.23 4.71
CA GLN A 376 4.37 10.94 4.36
C GLN A 376 5.04 10.37 3.12
N CYS A 377 5.16 9.04 3.00
CA CYS A 377 5.77 8.44 1.81
C CYS A 377 4.94 8.69 0.54
N SER A 378 3.61 8.80 0.65
CA SER A 378 2.76 9.15 -0.50
C SER A 378 2.99 10.59 -0.96
N LEU A 379 3.06 11.54 -0.02
CA LEU A 379 3.33 12.95 -0.33
C LEU A 379 4.73 13.12 -0.94
N ALA A 380 5.75 12.58 -0.27
CA ALA A 380 7.14 12.66 -0.72
C ALA A 380 7.33 12.05 -2.12
N ALA A 381 6.65 10.94 -2.43
CA ALA A 381 6.70 10.34 -3.77
C ALA A 381 6.07 11.22 -4.86
N VAL A 382 4.99 11.96 -4.57
CA VAL A 382 4.40 12.89 -5.55
C VAL A 382 5.37 14.02 -5.86
N ASP A 383 5.96 14.64 -4.83
CA ASP A 383 6.92 15.73 -4.98
C ASP A 383 8.20 15.26 -5.69
N GLY A 384 8.69 14.08 -5.31
CA GLY A 384 9.86 13.47 -5.93
C GLY A 384 9.64 13.06 -7.39
N LEU A 385 8.44 12.60 -7.76
CA LEU A 385 8.10 12.31 -9.15
C LEU A 385 7.93 13.59 -9.99
N ARG A 386 7.40 14.66 -9.40
CA ARG A 386 7.42 16.00 -10.01
C ARG A 386 8.86 16.43 -10.32
N ALA A 387 9.76 16.29 -9.35
CA ALA A 387 11.18 16.58 -9.53
C ALA A 387 11.82 15.70 -10.63
N CYS A 388 11.50 14.41 -10.68
CA CYS A 388 11.97 13.51 -11.74
C CYS A 388 11.47 13.94 -13.13
N MET A 389 10.23 14.42 -13.27
CA MET A 389 9.75 14.97 -14.55
C MET A 389 10.53 16.23 -14.94
N GLU A 390 10.73 17.15 -13.99
CA GLU A 390 11.48 18.39 -14.20
C GLU A 390 12.94 18.11 -14.61
N ALA A 391 13.57 17.08 -14.03
CA ALA A 391 14.92 16.64 -14.38
C ALA A 391 15.07 16.23 -15.86
N LEU A 392 13.98 15.80 -16.51
CA LEU A 392 13.96 15.47 -17.94
C LEU A 392 13.61 16.67 -18.85
N GLY A 393 13.18 17.80 -18.28
CA GLY A 393 12.67 18.95 -19.02
C GLY A 393 11.39 18.63 -19.80
N GLY A 394 11.24 19.17 -21.01
CA GLY A 394 10.04 18.97 -21.84
C GLY A 394 9.72 17.49 -22.15
N VAL A 395 10.74 16.63 -22.19
CA VAL A 395 10.55 15.17 -22.37
C VAL A 395 9.81 14.57 -21.17
N GLY A 396 10.11 15.03 -19.95
CA GLY A 396 9.48 14.54 -18.73
C GLY A 396 8.00 14.89 -18.62
N TYR A 397 7.56 15.94 -19.31
CA TYR A 397 6.14 16.34 -19.38
C TYR A 397 5.32 15.55 -20.41
N CYS A 398 5.99 14.82 -21.30
CA CYS A 398 5.34 14.05 -22.36
C CYS A 398 4.94 12.64 -21.87
N GLU A 399 3.84 12.11 -22.42
CA GLU A 399 3.39 10.75 -22.12
C GLU A 399 4.30 9.64 -22.70
N ASN A 400 5.25 9.97 -23.59
CA ASN A 400 6.32 9.05 -24.04
C ASN A 400 5.87 7.60 -24.36
N ASN A 401 4.70 7.41 -24.97
CA ASN A 401 4.12 6.09 -25.21
C ASN A 401 4.75 5.34 -26.41
N PHE A 402 5.60 6.00 -27.20
CA PHE A 402 6.06 5.51 -28.50
C PHE A 402 7.12 4.40 -28.41
N ASP A 403 7.87 4.30 -27.30
CA ASP A 403 8.93 3.31 -27.06
C ASP A 403 8.64 2.44 -25.83
N GLY A 404 7.46 1.83 -25.79
CA GLY A 404 7.03 0.97 -24.68
C GLY A 404 6.79 1.70 -23.34
N GLY A 405 6.79 3.04 -23.34
CA GLY A 405 6.53 3.85 -22.15
C GLY A 405 7.68 3.90 -21.14
N VAL A 406 8.89 3.49 -21.52
CA VAL A 406 10.06 3.42 -20.60
C VAL A 406 10.37 4.77 -19.94
N MET A 407 10.23 5.86 -20.69
CA MET A 407 10.46 7.24 -20.23
C MET A 407 9.18 7.94 -19.74
N ASN A 408 8.06 7.22 -19.57
CA ASN A 408 6.78 7.82 -19.19
C ASN A 408 6.70 8.08 -17.67
N VAL A 409 7.51 9.04 -17.20
CA VAL A 409 7.47 9.53 -15.81
C VAL A 409 6.15 10.30 -15.54
N ALA A 410 5.58 10.95 -16.55
CA ALA A 410 4.28 11.64 -16.44
C ALA A 410 3.16 10.68 -15.98
N ARG A 411 3.13 9.44 -16.49
CA ARG A 411 2.20 8.42 -16.00
C ARG A 411 2.45 8.09 -14.53
N LEU A 412 3.71 7.87 -14.12
CA LEU A 412 4.04 7.57 -12.72
C LEU A 412 3.57 8.70 -11.80
N PHE A 413 3.82 9.95 -12.17
CA PHE A 413 3.35 11.11 -11.43
C PHE A 413 1.82 11.12 -11.30
N ARG A 414 1.08 11.02 -12.42
CA ARG A 414 -0.40 10.98 -12.39
C ARG A 414 -0.93 9.81 -11.57
N ASP A 415 -0.28 8.65 -11.66
CA ASP A 415 -0.64 7.44 -10.92
C ASP A 415 -0.36 7.60 -9.41
N ALA A 416 0.77 8.17 -9.02
CA ALA A 416 1.18 8.35 -7.63
C ALA A 416 0.26 9.30 -6.84
N ASN A 417 -0.36 10.27 -7.50
CA ASN A 417 -1.30 11.22 -6.88
C ASN A 417 -2.47 10.50 -6.16
N VAL A 418 -2.87 9.31 -6.63
CA VAL A 418 -3.94 8.53 -5.98
C VAL A 418 -3.56 8.09 -4.56
N ASN A 419 -2.27 7.87 -4.29
CA ASN A 419 -1.79 7.31 -3.01
C ASN A 419 -2.01 8.28 -1.84
N CYS A 420 -2.06 9.59 -2.11
CA CYS A 420 -2.40 10.62 -1.11
C CYS A 420 -3.90 10.64 -0.76
N ILE A 421 -4.74 10.00 -1.57
CA ILE A 421 -6.21 10.09 -1.51
C ILE A 421 -6.81 8.75 -1.08
N TRP A 422 -6.47 7.66 -1.79
CA TRP A 422 -6.99 6.32 -1.56
C TRP A 422 -6.54 5.79 -0.19
N GLU A 423 -7.40 5.00 0.47
CA GLU A 423 -7.20 4.45 1.82
C GLU A 423 -6.92 5.49 2.91
N GLY A 424 -7.62 6.62 2.83
CA GLY A 424 -7.61 7.69 3.82
C GLY A 424 -6.65 8.82 3.46
N THR A 425 -7.14 10.05 3.37
CA THR A 425 -6.30 11.21 3.02
C THR A 425 -5.25 11.48 4.09
N THR A 426 -4.27 12.34 3.80
CA THR A 426 -3.25 12.76 4.78
C THR A 426 -3.86 13.23 6.10
N SER A 427 -4.98 13.96 6.07
CA SER A 427 -5.65 14.43 7.30
C SER A 427 -6.32 13.28 8.06
N VAL A 428 -6.93 12.31 7.35
CA VAL A 428 -7.49 11.12 7.98
C VAL A 428 -6.39 10.28 8.64
N MET A 429 -5.21 10.16 8.02
CA MET A 429 -4.06 9.51 8.64
C MET A 429 -3.54 10.26 9.86
N ALA A 430 -3.56 11.59 9.83
CA ALA A 430 -3.19 12.42 10.98
C ALA A 430 -4.14 12.17 12.16
N GLU A 431 -5.45 12.18 11.92
CA GLU A 431 -6.45 11.86 12.94
C GLU A 431 -6.31 10.43 13.46
N ASP A 432 -5.98 9.47 12.59
CA ASP A 432 -5.77 8.09 12.98
C ASP A 432 -4.50 7.91 13.85
N LEU A 433 -3.43 8.66 13.57
CA LEU A 433 -2.24 8.74 14.42
C LEU A 433 -2.60 9.28 15.81
N VAL A 434 -3.32 10.40 15.88
CA VAL A 434 -3.76 10.98 17.16
C VAL A 434 -4.62 9.97 17.92
N ARG A 435 -5.54 9.28 17.24
CA ARG A 435 -6.37 8.22 17.84
C ARG A 435 -5.55 7.05 18.35
N ALA A 436 -4.49 6.66 17.65
CA ALA A 436 -3.58 5.61 18.10
C ALA A 436 -2.86 6.00 19.39
N LEU A 437 -2.37 7.24 19.49
CA LEU A 437 -1.56 7.73 20.60
C LEU A 437 -2.39 8.16 21.82
N LYS A 438 -3.61 8.64 21.62
CA LYS A 438 -4.52 9.08 22.70
C LYS A 438 -5.62 8.06 23.04
N GLY A 439 -5.71 6.98 22.28
CA GLY A 439 -6.65 5.89 22.53
C GLY A 439 -6.26 5.01 23.72
N ARG A 440 -7.06 3.98 23.97
CA ARG A 440 -6.85 3.03 25.09
C ARG A 440 -5.45 2.40 25.13
N GLU A 441 -4.90 2.08 23.97
CA GLU A 441 -3.56 1.47 23.84
C GLU A 441 -2.44 2.52 23.69
N GLY A 442 -2.77 3.81 23.74
CA GLY A 442 -1.86 4.93 23.54
C GLY A 442 -0.59 4.89 24.38
N PRO A 443 -0.69 4.73 25.72
CA PRO A 443 0.50 4.63 26.58
C PRO A 443 1.42 3.45 26.22
N ALA A 444 0.85 2.30 25.87
CA ALA A 444 1.63 1.13 25.45
C ALA A 444 2.29 1.35 24.07
N ALA A 445 1.59 2.02 23.16
CA ALA A 445 2.12 2.38 21.84
C ALA A 445 3.25 3.41 21.95
N GLN A 446 3.12 4.41 22.83
CA GLN A 446 4.17 5.39 23.12
C GLN A 446 5.40 4.72 23.75
N GLN A 447 5.20 3.80 24.71
CA GLN A 447 6.30 3.02 25.28
C GLN A 447 7.01 2.15 24.22
N ALA A 448 6.26 1.55 23.30
CA ALA A 448 6.84 0.76 22.21
C ALA A 448 7.68 1.65 21.26
N LEU A 449 7.20 2.86 20.95
CA LEU A 449 7.95 3.85 20.17
C LEU A 449 9.24 4.28 20.88
N ASP A 450 9.16 4.66 22.17
CA ASP A 450 10.33 5.03 22.98
C ASP A 450 11.37 3.91 22.96
N GLY A 451 10.93 2.66 23.14
CA GLY A 451 11.78 1.48 23.08
C GLY A 451 12.46 1.30 21.72
N LEU A 452 11.71 1.49 20.62
CA LEU A 452 12.22 1.39 19.26
C LEU A 452 13.28 2.48 18.98
N ILE A 453 12.96 3.75 19.26
CA ILE A 453 13.87 4.89 19.06
C ILE A 453 15.14 4.70 19.87
N LYS A 454 15.02 4.37 21.16
CA LYS A 454 16.18 4.14 22.04
C LYS A 454 17.11 3.05 21.51
N LYS A 455 16.56 1.90 21.07
CA LYS A 455 17.37 0.80 20.53
C LYS A 455 18.06 1.18 19.21
N MET A 456 17.39 1.94 18.33
CA MET A 456 18.01 2.41 17.08
C MET A 456 19.15 3.40 17.34
N LEU A 457 18.96 4.36 18.26
CA LEU A 457 20.01 5.29 18.67
C LEU A 457 21.21 4.56 19.28
N GLN A 458 20.96 3.58 20.16
CA GLN A 458 22.02 2.75 20.75
C GLN A 458 22.79 1.91 19.72
N SER A 459 22.14 1.56 18.60
CA SER A 459 22.74 0.79 17.50
C SER A 459 23.44 1.66 16.44
N SER A 460 23.43 2.99 16.60
CA SER A 460 23.90 3.97 15.61
C SER A 460 25.18 4.69 16.06
N HIS A 461 26.29 3.95 16.18
CA HIS A 461 27.58 4.49 16.58
C HIS A 461 28.19 5.46 15.54
N GLY A 462 28.97 6.47 15.99
CA GLY A 462 29.65 7.42 15.11
C GLY A 462 28.84 8.64 14.67
N PHE A 463 27.68 8.86 15.29
CA PHE A 463 26.73 9.95 15.01
C PHE A 463 26.33 10.69 16.30
N GLN A 464 27.32 11.12 17.10
CA GLN A 464 27.08 11.69 18.42
C GLN A 464 26.22 12.96 18.36
N ASP A 465 26.56 13.90 17.47
CA ASP A 465 25.84 15.16 17.30
C ASP A 465 24.42 14.92 16.77
N GLU A 466 24.30 14.05 15.76
CA GLU A 466 23.00 13.71 15.18
C GLU A 466 22.10 12.97 16.18
N THR A 467 22.68 12.14 17.04
CA THR A 467 21.94 11.46 18.14
C THR A 467 21.35 12.49 19.11
N LEU A 468 22.08 13.57 19.43
CA LEU A 468 21.58 14.64 20.29
C LEU A 468 20.40 15.37 19.63
N ILE A 469 20.52 15.73 18.35
CA ILE A 469 19.45 16.39 17.58
C ILE A 469 18.19 15.52 17.54
N ILE A 470 18.33 14.22 17.25
CA ILE A 470 17.19 13.30 17.24
C ILE A 470 16.57 13.17 18.64
N SER A 471 17.40 13.09 19.69
CA SER A 471 16.92 12.93 21.08
C SER A 471 16.13 14.17 21.54
N GLU A 472 16.56 15.37 21.15
CA GLU A 472 15.83 16.61 21.40
C GLU A 472 14.49 16.62 20.66
N ALA A 473 14.50 16.31 19.35
CA ALA A 473 13.29 16.24 18.54
C ALA A 473 12.29 15.19 19.07
N TRP A 474 12.79 14.04 19.53
CA TRP A 474 11.97 13.00 20.17
C TRP A 474 11.36 13.48 21.49
N THR A 475 12.13 14.21 22.30
CA THR A 475 11.65 14.83 23.54
C THR A 475 10.54 15.84 23.25
N THR A 476 10.71 16.69 22.23
CA THR A 476 9.67 17.63 21.79
C THR A 476 8.40 16.90 21.34
N PHE A 477 8.53 15.85 20.52
CA PHE A 477 7.39 15.04 20.10
C PHE A 477 6.65 14.43 21.30
N ASN A 478 7.37 13.82 22.24
CA ASN A 478 6.77 13.25 23.44
C ASN A 478 6.09 14.31 24.32
N ASN A 479 6.67 15.49 24.44
CA ASN A 479 6.07 16.61 25.16
C ASN A 479 4.77 17.07 24.49
N ASP A 480 4.75 17.25 23.16
CA ASP A 480 3.52 17.57 22.41
C ASP A 480 2.42 16.52 22.68
N ILE A 481 2.76 15.23 22.61
CA ILE A 481 1.81 14.14 22.87
C ILE A 481 1.37 14.10 24.35
N ALA A 482 2.22 14.45 25.31
CA ALA A 482 1.87 14.43 26.72
C ALA A 482 0.97 15.59 27.14
N THR A 483 1.25 16.81 26.65
CA THR A 483 0.62 18.04 27.16
C THR A 483 -0.61 18.47 26.36
N ALA A 484 -0.61 18.25 25.04
CA ALA A 484 -1.72 18.68 24.19
C ALA A 484 -2.94 17.76 24.34
N ASN A 485 -4.13 18.35 24.27
CA ASN A 485 -5.38 17.61 24.21
C ASN A 485 -5.65 17.05 22.79
N VAL A 486 -6.71 16.25 22.64
CA VAL A 486 -7.02 15.61 21.35
C VAL A 486 -7.33 16.64 20.24
N GLU A 487 -8.06 17.70 20.55
CA GLU A 487 -8.46 18.72 19.57
C GLU A 487 -7.25 19.51 19.05
N GLU A 488 -6.34 19.90 19.95
CA GLU A 488 -5.09 20.58 19.59
C GLU A 488 -4.20 19.69 18.72
N LEU A 489 -4.06 18.42 19.07
CA LEU A 489 -3.30 17.46 18.26
C LEU A 489 -3.95 17.20 16.91
N GLN A 490 -5.28 17.20 16.81
CA GLN A 490 -5.99 17.10 15.54
C GLN A 490 -5.75 18.33 14.66
N TYR A 491 -5.81 19.53 15.25
CA TYR A 491 -5.47 20.78 14.56
C TYR A 491 -4.04 20.76 14.00
N ARG A 492 -3.08 20.25 14.79
CA ARG A 492 -1.66 20.11 14.40
C ARG A 492 -1.33 18.76 13.74
N GLY A 493 -2.32 17.95 13.39
CA GLY A 493 -2.09 16.52 13.12
C GLY A 493 -1.08 16.23 11.99
N ARG A 494 -1.04 17.06 10.94
CA ARG A 494 -0.05 16.92 9.85
C ARG A 494 1.38 17.27 10.30
N GLU A 495 1.53 18.23 11.20
CA GLU A 495 2.81 18.56 11.84
C GLU A 495 3.29 17.36 12.68
N ILE A 496 2.39 16.74 13.46
CA ILE A 496 2.70 15.57 14.29
C ILE A 496 3.14 14.37 13.44
N LEU A 497 2.46 14.11 12.31
CA LEU A 497 2.92 13.10 11.33
C LEU A 497 4.36 13.37 10.89
N ARG A 498 4.67 14.63 10.54
CA ARG A 498 5.98 15.02 10.02
C ARG A 498 7.08 14.90 11.08
N LYS A 499 6.81 15.35 12.32
CA LYS A 499 7.77 15.22 13.44
C LYS A 499 8.19 13.77 13.67
N LEU A 500 7.22 12.86 13.71
CA LEU A 500 7.49 11.43 13.92
C LEU A 500 8.27 10.82 12.76
N GLU A 501 7.92 11.16 11.52
CA GLU A 501 8.65 10.73 10.33
C GLU A 501 10.12 11.19 10.35
N CYS A 502 10.37 12.48 10.62
CA CYS A 502 11.73 13.03 10.67
C CYS A 502 12.63 12.25 11.63
N VAL A 503 12.13 11.98 12.84
CA VAL A 503 12.84 11.22 13.89
C VAL A 503 13.11 9.78 13.44
N LEU A 504 12.08 9.08 12.96
CA LEU A 504 12.21 7.68 12.54
C LEU A 504 13.17 7.51 11.36
N CYS A 505 13.01 8.33 10.32
CA CYS A 505 13.88 8.29 9.16
C CYS A 505 15.33 8.65 9.52
N GLY A 506 15.55 9.61 10.42
CA GLY A 506 16.89 9.94 10.93
C GLY A 506 17.54 8.74 11.61
N CYS A 507 16.81 8.06 12.50
CA CYS A 507 17.30 6.86 13.18
C CYS A 507 17.61 5.72 12.20
N LEU A 508 16.73 5.48 11.23
CA LEU A 508 16.88 4.40 10.26
C LEU A 508 18.07 4.65 9.31
N LEU A 509 18.25 5.88 8.84
CA LEU A 509 19.37 6.25 7.98
C LEU A 509 20.71 6.19 8.74
N MET A 510 20.73 6.64 9.99
CA MET A 510 21.92 6.47 10.84
C MET A 510 22.25 5.00 11.04
N PHE A 511 21.25 4.17 11.34
CA PHE A 511 21.47 2.72 11.48
C PHE A 511 22.00 2.12 10.18
N ASP A 512 21.43 2.42 9.01
CA ASP A 512 21.92 1.95 7.71
C ASP A 512 23.41 2.30 7.51
N ALA A 513 23.78 3.55 7.78
CA ALA A 513 25.14 4.04 7.63
C ALA A 513 26.17 3.34 8.54
N THR A 514 25.75 2.74 9.67
CA THR A 514 26.67 2.00 10.54
C THR A 514 26.89 0.54 10.12
N GLN A 515 26.18 0.06 9.09
CA GLN A 515 26.22 -1.36 8.76
C GLN A 515 27.45 -1.78 7.95
N ASP A 516 27.99 -0.92 7.08
CA ASP A 516 29.05 -1.27 6.13
C ASP A 516 30.08 -0.14 5.89
N SER A 517 30.10 0.89 6.74
CA SER A 517 31.01 2.03 6.64
C SER A 517 30.91 2.79 5.30
N ASP A 518 29.75 2.76 4.63
CA ASP A 518 29.50 3.56 3.43
C ASP A 518 29.42 5.06 3.77
N GLU A 519 30.44 5.82 3.32
CA GLU A 519 30.51 7.27 3.48
C GLU A 519 29.32 8.00 2.83
N VAL A 520 28.74 7.43 1.76
CA VAL A 520 27.55 8.00 1.09
C VAL A 520 26.33 7.81 1.97
N ALA A 521 26.14 6.63 2.58
CA ALA A 521 25.06 6.39 3.53
C ALA A 521 25.18 7.31 4.75
N ALA A 522 26.40 7.49 5.29
CA ALA A 522 26.65 8.43 6.37
C ALA A 522 26.30 9.87 5.98
N ALA A 523 26.70 10.33 4.79
CA ALA A 523 26.36 11.66 4.31
C ALA A 523 24.84 11.85 4.14
N ILE A 524 24.12 10.83 3.65
CA ILE A 524 22.65 10.84 3.54
C ILE A 524 22.01 11.02 4.91
N ALA A 525 22.45 10.24 5.92
CA ALA A 525 21.92 10.33 7.29
C ALA A 525 22.13 11.73 7.89
N LYS A 526 23.37 12.25 7.83
CA LYS A 526 23.70 13.58 8.38
C LYS A 526 22.91 14.68 7.68
N ARG A 527 22.79 14.63 6.35
CA ARG A 527 22.08 15.64 5.57
C ARG A 527 20.57 15.59 5.77
N TRP A 528 19.96 14.41 5.91
CA TRP A 528 18.57 14.29 6.33
C TRP A 528 18.36 15.01 7.66
N ILE A 529 19.11 14.64 8.69
CA ILE A 529 18.94 15.18 10.05
C ILE A 529 19.16 16.69 10.08
N ALA A 530 20.20 17.19 9.41
CA ALA A 530 20.47 18.62 9.32
C ALA A 530 19.36 19.41 8.60
N THR A 531 18.73 18.84 7.58
CA THR A 531 17.69 19.53 6.79
C THR A 531 16.29 19.40 7.39
N THR A 532 16.00 18.32 8.12
CA THR A 532 14.66 18.05 8.64
C THR A 532 14.49 18.32 10.13
N LEU A 533 15.57 18.25 10.91
CA LEU A 533 15.55 18.39 12.38
C LEU A 533 16.52 19.47 12.91
N GLY A 534 17.54 19.84 12.14
CA GLY A 534 18.46 20.92 12.52
C GLY A 534 17.84 22.32 12.43
N GLN A 535 18.39 23.30 13.16
CA GLN A 535 17.96 24.71 13.16
C GLN A 535 18.30 25.49 11.87
N GLY A 536 18.28 24.83 10.70
CA GLY A 536 18.39 25.49 9.41
C GLY A 536 19.77 26.08 9.13
N THR A 537 20.66 25.26 8.58
CA THR A 537 21.57 25.59 7.46
C THR A 537 22.44 24.35 7.22
N ARG A 538 22.68 23.97 5.96
CA ARG A 538 23.85 23.14 5.65
C ARG A 538 25.03 23.89 6.27
N ASN A 539 25.72 23.31 7.26
CA ASN A 539 26.94 23.91 7.75
C ASN A 539 27.98 23.69 6.65
N ILE A 540 28.03 24.59 5.65
CA ILE A 540 28.92 24.53 4.49
C ILE A 540 30.33 24.96 4.94
N GLY A 541 30.86 24.33 5.99
CA GLY A 541 32.24 24.52 6.42
C GLY A 541 33.26 23.89 5.45
N GLY A 542 32.80 23.01 4.56
CA GLY A 542 33.60 22.36 3.52
C GLY A 542 33.71 23.19 2.23
N ARG A 543 34.75 22.93 1.43
CA ARG A 543 34.86 23.51 0.08
C ARG A 543 33.72 22.96 -0.77
N TRP A 544 32.90 23.82 -1.38
CA TRP A 544 31.76 23.44 -2.23
C TRP A 544 32.09 22.40 -3.34
N LYS A 545 33.36 22.26 -3.72
CA LYS A 545 33.84 21.24 -4.65
C LYS A 545 33.75 19.82 -4.07
N ASP A 546 34.08 19.65 -2.80
CA ASP A 546 34.02 18.37 -2.09
C ASP A 546 32.55 17.95 -1.90
N GLU A 547 31.67 18.93 -1.62
CA GLU A 547 30.22 18.72 -1.53
C GLU A 547 29.59 18.23 -2.83
N ILE A 548 30.04 18.72 -3.99
CA ILE A 548 29.52 18.29 -5.30
C ILE A 548 29.91 16.85 -5.62
N ALA A 549 31.12 16.41 -5.24
CA ALA A 549 31.52 15.02 -5.42
C ALA A 549 30.60 14.09 -4.63
N MET A 550 30.28 14.46 -3.38
CA MET A 550 29.30 13.75 -2.56
C MET A 550 27.87 13.82 -3.16
N ASP A 551 27.44 14.99 -3.65
CA ASP A 551 26.14 15.13 -4.32
C ASP A 551 26.02 14.17 -5.52
N ARG A 552 27.07 14.08 -6.35
CA ARG A 552 27.12 13.12 -7.45
C ARG A 552 27.06 11.68 -6.96
N ALA A 553 27.82 11.34 -5.92
CA ALA A 553 27.83 9.99 -5.35
C ALA A 553 26.43 9.57 -4.85
N ILE A 554 25.76 10.46 -4.11
CA ILE A 554 24.38 10.26 -3.63
C ILE A 554 23.43 10.11 -4.82
N PHE A 555 23.39 11.09 -5.73
CA PHE A 555 22.44 11.08 -6.84
C PHE A 555 22.67 9.89 -7.78
N LEU A 556 23.91 9.59 -8.16
CA LEU A 556 24.21 8.53 -9.12
C LEU A 556 24.29 7.14 -8.48
N SER A 557 24.18 7.06 -7.16
CA SER A 557 24.30 5.81 -6.38
C SER A 557 25.62 5.10 -6.66
N THR A 558 26.72 5.85 -6.58
CA THR A 558 28.10 5.37 -6.79
C THR A 558 28.93 5.56 -5.52
N THR A 559 29.99 4.76 -5.35
CA THR A 559 30.98 5.01 -4.29
C THR A 559 31.70 6.34 -4.52
N LEU A 560 32.20 6.98 -3.46
CA LEU A 560 32.89 8.26 -3.54
C LEU A 560 34.09 8.22 -4.50
N GLN A 561 34.85 7.13 -4.48
CA GLN A 561 35.98 6.90 -5.39
C GLN A 561 35.59 6.91 -6.88
N ARG A 562 34.37 6.48 -7.23
CA ARG A 562 33.86 6.50 -8.61
C ARG A 562 33.24 7.85 -9.00
N ALA A 563 32.92 8.72 -8.04
CA ALA A 563 32.29 10.01 -8.30
C ALA A 563 33.30 11.14 -8.65
N HIS A 564 34.59 10.91 -8.39
CA HIS A 564 35.70 11.79 -8.77
C HIS A 564 36.17 11.60 -10.23
N LEU A 565 35.77 10.49 -10.86
CA LEU A 565 35.93 10.21 -12.28
C LEU A 565 34.70 10.72 -13.04
#